data_AF-A0A2X3JDS6-F1
#
_entry.id   AF-A0A2X3JDS6-F1
#
_cell.length_a   1.000
_cell.length_b   1.000
_cell.length_c   1.000
_cell.angle_alpha   90.00
_cell.angle_beta   90.00
_cell.angle_gamma   90.00
#
_symmetry.space_group_name_H-M   'P 1'
#
loop_
_entity.id
_entity.type
_entity.pdbx_description
1 polymer ?
#
loop_
_entity_poly.entity_id
_entity_poly.type
_entity_poly.pdbx_seq_one_letter_code
_entity_poly.pdbx_strand_id
1 'polypeptide(L)' 'MNFQQLKIIREAARQDYNLTEVANMLYTSQSGVSRHIRELEEELGIGDLYPPRQTPVRHDRAG' A
#
# COMPACT_ATOMS: atom_id res chain seq x y z
N MET A 1 -0.53 -14.09 6.39
CA MET A 1 -1.18 -13.10 7.25
C MET A 1 -0.50 -13.06 8.61
N ASN A 2 -0.25 -11.87 9.18
CA ASN A 2 0.32 -11.68 10.51
C ASN A 2 -0.28 -10.47 11.27
N PHE A 3 -0.05 -10.38 12.58
CA PHE A 3 -0.60 -9.30 13.42
C PHE A 3 -0.06 -7.90 13.10
N GLN A 4 1.16 -7.80 12.54
CA GLN A 4 1.75 -6.52 12.18
C GLN A 4 1.03 -5.91 10.96
N GLN A 5 0.65 -6.73 9.98
CA GLN A 5 -0.18 -6.30 8.85
C GLN A 5 -1.54 -5.76 9.34
N LEU A 6 -2.19 -6.43 10.29
CA LEU A 6 -3.46 -5.96 10.87
C LEU A 6 -3.32 -4.64 11.62
N LYS A 7 -2.23 -4.45 12.39
CA LYS A 7 -1.91 -3.17 13.03
C LYS A 7 -1.73 -2.06 11.99
N ILE A 8 -1.02 -2.36 10.90
CA ILE A 8 -0.82 -1.42 9.80
C ILE A 8 -2.15 -0.99 9.18
N ILE A 9 -3.06 -1.93 8.88
CA ILE A 9 -4.36 -1.61 8.30
C ILE A 9 -5.22 -0.77 9.27
N ARG A 10 -5.24 -1.14 10.55
CA ARG A 10 -5.95 -0.38 11.58
C ARG A 10 -5.46 1.06 11.67
N GLU A 11 -4.15 1.27 11.73
CA GLU A 11 -3.60 2.62 11.83
C GLU A 11 -3.74 3.38 10.50
N ALA A 12 -3.66 2.71 9.34
CA ALA A 12 -3.95 3.33 8.06
C ALA A 12 -5.38 3.90 8.01
N ALA A 13 -6.38 3.16 8.50
CA ALA A 13 -7.75 3.67 8.60
C ALA A 13 -7.88 4.84 9.60
N ARG A 14 -7.04 4.90 10.64
CA ARG A 14 -7.03 6.00 11.64
C ARG A 14 -6.32 7.26 11.15
N GLN A 15 -5.39 7.14 10.22
CA GLN A 15 -4.58 8.23 9.67
C GLN A 15 -5.05 8.64 8.25
N ASP A 16 -6.31 8.38 7.90
CA ASP A 16 -6.88 8.67 6.57
C ASP A 16 -6.01 8.15 5.41
N TYR A 17 -5.43 6.97 5.58
CA TYR A 17 -4.52 6.29 4.65
C TYR A 17 -3.21 7.04 4.34
N ASN A 18 -2.81 8.01 5.17
CA ASN A 18 -1.50 8.65 5.07
C ASN A 18 -0.39 7.71 5.58
N LEU A 19 0.25 6.99 4.65
CA LEU A 19 1.27 5.97 4.98
C LEU A 19 2.51 6.54 5.67
N THR A 20 2.80 7.84 5.49
CA THR A 20 3.90 8.51 6.20
C THR A 20 3.58 8.63 7.69
N GLU A 21 2.36 9.05 8.04
CA GLU A 21 1.93 9.14 9.44
C GLU A 21 1.80 7.75 10.08
N VAL A 22 1.32 6.75 9.34
CA VAL A 22 1.29 5.36 9.82
C VAL A 22 2.69 4.86 10.16
N ALA A 23 3.67 5.13 9.31
CA ALA A 23 5.06 4.74 9.53
C ALA A 23 5.64 5.39 10.78
N ASN A 24 5.40 6.70 10.96
CA ASN A 24 5.80 7.45 12.16
C ASN A 24 5.15 6.86 13.43
N MET A 25 3.85 6.60 13.40
CA MET A 25 3.08 6.05 14.53
C MET A 25 3.48 4.63 14.91
N LEU A 26 3.89 3.82 13.94
CA LEU A 26 4.29 2.43 14.14
C LEU A 26 5.81 2.25 14.26
N TYR A 27 6.57 3.35 14.33
CA TYR A 27 8.03 3.35 14.43
C TYR A 27 8.70 2.47 13.37
N THR A 28 8.24 2.57 12.13
CA THR A 28 8.73 1.81 10.98
C THR A 28 8.93 2.74 9.78
N SER A 29 9.44 2.21 8.66
CA SER A 29 9.55 2.98 7.42
C SER A 29 8.25 2.93 6.60
N GLN A 30 7.96 3.99 5.86
CA GLN A 30 6.83 4.02 4.93
C GLN A 30 6.94 2.91 3.87
N SER A 31 8.15 2.61 3.40
CA SER A 31 8.40 1.48 2.48
C SER A 31 8.09 0.11 3.12
N GLY A 32 8.34 -0.04 4.43
CA GLY A 32 7.95 -1.22 5.19
C GLY A 32 6.44 -1.35 5.33
N VAL A 33 5.75 -0.23 5.63
CA VAL A 33 4.29 -0.15 5.66
C VAL A 33 3.69 -0.58 4.32
N SER A 34 4.17 0.01 3.21
CA SER A 34 3.68 -0.30 1.86
C SER A 34 3.92 -1.77 1.49
N ARG A 35 5.07 -2.35 1.86
CA ARG A 35 5.35 -3.76 1.62
C ARG A 35 4.36 -4.66 2.35
N HIS A 36 4.12 -4.43 3.64
CA HIS A 36 3.20 -5.25 4.42
C HIS A 36 1.75 -5.17 3.94
N ILE A 37 1.31 -4.01 3.44
CA ILE A 37 -0.02 -3.88 2.82
C ILE A 37 -0.08 -4.74 1.55
N ARG A 38 0.93 -4.66 0.68
CA ARG A 38 0.99 -5.47 -0.55
C ARG A 38 1.00 -6.97 -0.26
N GLU A 39 1.84 -7.41 0.69
CA GLU A 39 1.90 -8.81 1.13
C GLU A 39 0.52 -9.28 1.62
N LEU A 40 -0.20 -8.43 2.37
CA LEU A 40 -1.54 -8.74 2.84
C LEU A 40 -2.56 -8.85 1.70
N GLU A 41 -2.50 -7.96 0.71
CA GLU A 41 -3.37 -8.00 -0.48
C GLU A 41 -3.12 -9.25 -1.34
N GLU A 42 -1.86 -9.66 -1.48
CA GLU A 42 -1.45 -10.89 -2.16
C GLU A 42 -1.97 -12.12 -1.41
N GLU A 43 -1.77 -12.18 -0.09
CA GLU A 43 -2.24 -13.29 0.75
C GLU A 43 -3.78 -13.44 0.75
N LEU A 44 -4.52 -12.33 0.61
CA LEU A 44 -5.97 -12.32 0.52
C LEU A 44 -6.50 -12.57 -0.91
N GLY A 45 -5.62 -12.64 -1.92
CA GLY A 45 -6.02 -12.75 -3.33
C GLY A 45 -6.71 -11.51 -3.90
N ILE A 46 -6.53 -10.34 -3.26
CA ILE A 46 -7.14 -9.07 -3.68
C ILE A 46 -6.26 -8.37 -4.73
N GLY A 47 -4.94 -8.58 -4.68
CA GLY A 47 -4.00 -8.00 -5.66
C GLY A 47 -4.34 -8.33 -7.11
N ASP A 48 -4.84 -9.54 -7.37
CA ASP A 48 -5.22 -9.97 -8.72
C ASP A 48 -6.57 -9.39 -9.18
N LEU A 49 -7.46 -9.06 -8.23
CA LEU A 49 -8.78 -8.48 -8.53
C LEU A 49 -8.67 -7.00 -8.94
N TYR A 50 -7.64 -6.31 -8.47
CA TYR A 50 -7.34 -4.93 -8.84
C TYR A 50 -5.97 -4.85 -9.51
N PRO A 51 -5.89 -5.10 -10.84
CA PRO A 51 -4.65 -4.84 -11.55
C PRO A 51 -4.24 -3.37 -11.31
N PRO A 52 -2.94 -3.09 -11.13
CA PRO A 52 -2.47 -1.74 -10.92
C PRO A 52 -3.01 -0.87 -12.06
N ARG A 53 -3.66 0.26 -11.71
CA ARG A 53 -4.10 1.24 -12.71
C ARG A 53 -2.86 1.62 -13.51
N GLN A 54 -2.77 1.11 -14.74
CA GLN A 54 -1.76 1.57 -15.67
C GLN A 54 -2.07 3.05 -15.91
N THR A 55 -1.32 3.94 -15.28
CA THR A 55 -1.29 5.33 -15.72
C THR A 55 -0.93 5.29 -17.19
N PRO A 56 -1.79 5.78 -18.10
CA PRO A 56 -1.51 5.73 -19.52
C PRO A 56 -0.19 6.46 -19.73
N VAL A 57 0.83 5.71 -20.18
CA VAL A 57 2.11 6.29 -20.59
C VAL A 57 1.75 7.23 -21.73
N ARG A 58 1.84 8.54 -21.48
CA ARG A 58 1.69 9.51 -22.55
C ARG A 58 2.84 9.26 -23.52
N HIS A 59 2.57 8.51 -24.57
CA HIS A 59 3.38 8.56 -25.79
C HIS A 59 3.13 9.94 -26.37
N ASP A 60 3.85 10.92 -25.85
CA ASP A 60 4.01 12.19 -26.53
C ASP A 60 4.66 11.85 -27.87
N ARG A 61 3.83 11.88 -28.93
CA ARG A 61 4.29 11.84 -30.31
C ARG A 61 5.14 13.09 -30.52
N ALA A 62 6.45 12.94 -30.41
CA ALA A 62 7.36 13.83 -31.10
C ALA A 62 7.29 13.48 -32.59
N GLY A 63 6.56 14.31 -33.34
CA GLY A 63 6.75 14.45 -34.78
C GLY A 63 7.98 15.30 -35.08
#